data_AF-A0A227J8P9-F1
#
_entry.id   AF-A0A227J8P9-F1
#
_cell.length_a   1.000
_cell.length_b   1.000
_cell.length_c   1.000
_cell.angle_alpha   90.00
_cell.angle_beta   90.00
_cell.angle_gamma   90.00
#
_symmetry.space_group_name_H-M   'P 1'
#
loop_
_entity.id
_entity.type
_entity.pdbx_description
1 polymer ?
#
loop_
_entity_poly.entity_id
_entity_poly.type
_entity_poly.pdbx_seq_one_letter_code
_entity_poly.pdbx_strand_id
1 'polypeptide(L)'
;ALEIDGERDLIMSDVLRDTRESAMKDLGVRVVDFRMKKINLPDEISESIYRRMRAERESVARKHRSQGREKAEIIRAQAELEVATILAEADKTARVTRGEADAEAAKIYANAYNKDPEFFSFLRSLRAYEKSFSSKNDILVLD
;
A
#
# COMPACT_ATOMS: atom_id res chain seq x y z
N ALA A 1 18.25 -28.51 4.93
CA ALA A 1 17.46 -29.54 5.63
C ALA A 1 17.48 -30.88 4.90
N LEU A 2 17.46 -30.93 3.56
CA LEU A 2 17.54 -32.18 2.79
C LEU A 2 18.95 -32.82 2.74
N GLU A 3 20.02 -32.07 2.99
CA GLU A 3 21.40 -32.56 2.82
C GLU A 3 21.84 -33.54 3.92
N ILE A 4 21.24 -33.43 5.12
CA ILE A 4 21.59 -34.23 6.29
C ILE A 4 20.93 -35.63 6.26
N ASP A 5 19.90 -35.82 5.42
CA ASP A 5 19.15 -37.07 5.39
C ASP A 5 19.90 -38.18 4.64
N GLY A 6 20.54 -37.84 3.52
CA GLY A 6 21.33 -38.80 2.73
C GLY A 6 22.61 -39.28 3.44
N GLU A 7 23.27 -38.40 4.20
CA GLU A 7 24.47 -38.77 4.96
C GLU A 7 24.15 -39.68 6.16
N ARG A 8 22.96 -39.57 6.74
CA ARG A 8 22.52 -40.42 7.85
C ARG A 8 22.38 -41.88 7.42
N ASP A 9 21.76 -42.13 6.27
CA ASP A 9 21.53 -43.49 5.80
C ASP A 9 22.85 -44.25 5.56
N LEU A 10 23.87 -43.55 5.05
CA LEU A 10 25.20 -44.11 4.81
C LEU A 10 25.87 -44.53 6.13
N ILE A 11 25.92 -43.63 7.12
CA ILE A 11 26.54 -43.91 8.43
C ILE A 11 25.84 -45.07 9.14
N MET A 12 24.51 -45.13 9.06
CA MET A 12 23.74 -46.18 9.73
C MET A 12 23.96 -47.55 9.10
N SER A 13 24.16 -47.61 7.78
CA SER A 13 24.48 -48.85 7.07
C SER A 13 25.85 -49.41 7.43
N ASP A 14 26.86 -48.53 7.59
CA ASP A 14 28.21 -48.93 7.98
C ASP A 14 28.25 -49.46 9.41
N VAL A 15 27.63 -48.74 10.36
CA VAL A 15 27.56 -49.16 11.77
C VAL A 15 26.80 -50.48 11.93
N LEU A 16 25.73 -50.70 11.16
CA LEU A 16 24.96 -51.94 11.18
C LEU A 16 25.80 -53.14 10.74
N ARG A 17 26.63 -52.99 9.70
CA ARG A 17 27.49 -54.06 9.19
C ARG A 17 28.51 -54.51 10.24
N ASP A 18 29.21 -53.57 10.85
CA ASP A 18 30.28 -53.85 11.82
C ASP A 18 29.71 -54.44 13.11
N THR A 19 28.54 -53.93 13.55
CA THR A 19 27.85 -54.43 14.75
C THR A 19 27.31 -55.84 14.53
N ARG A 20 26.84 -56.16 13.32
CA ARG A 20 26.31 -57.49 13.00
C ARG A 20 27.39 -58.57 13.02
N GLU A 21 28.58 -58.26 12.51
CA GLU A 21 29.70 -59.20 12.52
C GLU A 21 30.19 -59.46 13.96
N SER A 22 30.35 -58.40 14.74
CA SER A 22 30.78 -58.48 16.15
C SER A 22 29.76 -59.20 17.03
N ALA A 23 28.46 -58.87 16.91
CA ALA A 23 27.41 -59.49 17.72
C ALA A 23 27.18 -60.97 17.41
N MET A 24 27.38 -61.40 16.15
CA MET A 24 27.32 -62.82 15.78
C MET A 24 28.51 -63.59 16.35
N LYS A 25 29.71 -63.01 16.33
CA LYS A 25 30.93 -63.66 16.84
C LYS A 25 30.94 -63.80 18.36
N ASP A 26 30.49 -62.76 19.07
CA ASP A 26 30.64 -62.69 20.52
C ASP A 26 29.40 -63.17 21.30
N LEU A 27 28.19 -62.99 20.75
CA LEU A 27 26.93 -63.32 21.43
C LEU A 27 26.04 -64.32 20.66
N GLY A 28 26.37 -64.66 19.41
CA GLY A 28 25.55 -65.56 18.59
C GLY A 28 24.20 -64.98 18.15
N VAL A 29 24.03 -63.66 18.23
CA VAL A 29 22.76 -62.97 17.91
C VAL A 29 22.83 -62.20 16.59
N ARG A 30 21.75 -62.24 15.82
CA ARG A 30 21.65 -61.60 14.49
C ARG A 30 20.95 -60.24 14.58
N VAL A 31 21.70 -59.17 14.39
CA VAL A 31 21.16 -57.80 14.30
C VAL A 31 20.49 -57.59 12.94
N VAL A 32 19.20 -57.24 12.94
CA VAL A 32 18.36 -57.09 11.73
C VAL A 32 18.30 -55.65 11.24
N ASP A 33 18.23 -54.67 12.15
CA ASP A 33 18.15 -53.24 11.82
C ASP A 33 18.75 -52.39 12.95
N PHE A 34 19.34 -51.24 12.60
CA PHE A 34 19.88 -50.26 13.53
C PHE A 34 19.30 -48.89 13.18
N ARG A 35 18.61 -48.25 14.13
CA ARG A 35 17.98 -46.94 13.94
C ARG A 35 18.37 -45.96 15.03
N MET A 36 18.73 -44.74 14.62
CA MET A 36 19.17 -43.68 15.52
C MET A 36 17.94 -42.93 15.99
N LYS A 37 17.60 -43.11 17.27
CA LYS A 37 16.37 -42.56 17.85
C LYS A 37 16.43 -41.03 18.02
N LYS A 38 17.60 -40.49 18.40
CA LYS A 38 17.82 -39.05 18.59
C LYS A 38 19.31 -38.73 18.65
N ILE A 39 19.75 -37.72 17.92
CA ILE A 39 21.03 -37.06 18.16
C ILE A 39 20.74 -35.99 19.22
N ASN A 40 21.12 -36.25 20.47
CA ASN A 40 21.10 -35.20 21.49
C ASN A 40 22.36 -34.35 21.28
N LEU A 41 22.18 -33.11 20.83
CA LEU A 41 23.27 -32.14 20.86
C LEU A 41 23.51 -31.76 22.34
N PRO A 42 24.74 -31.80 22.86
CA PRO A 42 25.03 -31.42 24.24
C PRO A 42 24.49 -30.01 24.54
N ASP A 43 23.78 -29.86 25.66
CA ASP A 43 23.07 -28.62 26.01
C ASP A 43 24.00 -27.38 26.06
N GLU A 44 25.30 -27.60 26.38
CA GLU A 44 26.35 -26.57 26.46
C GLU A 44 26.67 -25.86 25.12
N ILE A 45 26.51 -26.53 23.97
CA ILE A 45 26.81 -25.94 22.65
C ILE A 45 25.58 -25.25 22.04
N SER A 46 24.40 -25.44 22.65
CA SER A 46 23.12 -25.07 22.05
C SER A 46 22.77 -23.58 22.19
N GLU A 47 23.05 -22.98 23.37
CA GLU A 47 22.50 -21.66 23.70
C GLU A 47 23.11 -20.53 22.85
N SER A 48 24.41 -20.60 22.55
CA SER A 48 25.11 -19.61 21.72
C SER A 48 24.61 -19.61 20.27
N ILE A 49 24.36 -20.80 19.72
CA ILE A 49 23.79 -20.96 18.38
C ILE A 49 22.34 -20.48 18.34
N TYR A 50 21.51 -20.83 19.33
CA TYR A 50 20.14 -20.33 19.44
C TYR A 50 20.08 -18.81 19.63
N ARG A 51 21.00 -18.20 20.39
CA ARG A 51 21.13 -16.74 20.50
C ARG A 51 21.47 -16.12 19.14
N ARG A 52 22.44 -16.67 18.40
CA ARG A 52 22.83 -16.19 17.07
C ARG A 52 21.67 -16.30 16.06
N MET A 53 20.97 -17.44 16.04
CA MET A 53 19.82 -17.64 15.15
C MET A 53 18.68 -16.66 15.44
N ARG A 54 18.39 -16.37 16.72
CA ARG A 54 17.38 -15.37 17.09
C ARG A 54 17.79 -13.97 16.63
N ALA A 55 19.04 -13.58 16.87
CA ALA A 55 19.55 -12.27 16.45
C ALA A 55 19.51 -12.10 14.92
N GLU A 56 19.88 -13.15 14.18
CA GLU A 56 19.81 -13.17 12.71
C GLU A 56 18.36 -13.06 12.22
N ARG A 57 17.44 -13.84 12.79
CA ARG A 57 16.01 -13.76 12.45
C ARG A 57 15.42 -12.40 12.76
N GLU A 58 15.80 -11.80 13.88
CA GLU A 58 15.34 -10.46 14.24
C GLU A 58 15.89 -9.41 13.28
N SER A 59 17.15 -9.54 12.86
CA SER A 59 17.77 -8.66 11.85
C SER A 59 17.05 -8.75 10.51
N VAL A 60 16.76 -9.96 10.04
CA VAL A 60 15.99 -10.21 8.81
C VAL A 60 14.58 -9.61 8.91
N ALA A 61 13.89 -9.82 10.05
CA ALA A 61 12.57 -9.24 10.29
C ALA A 61 12.60 -7.70 10.33
N ARG A 62 13.63 -7.09 10.94
CA ARG A 62 13.84 -5.64 10.92
C ARG A 62 14.06 -5.13 9.50
N LYS A 63 14.90 -5.80 8.70
CA LYS A 63 15.15 -5.46 7.29
C LYS A 63 13.86 -5.48 6.47
N HIS A 64 13.07 -6.56 6.57
CA HIS A 64 11.80 -6.64 5.85
C HIS A 64 10.78 -5.58 6.30
N ARG A 65 10.69 -5.30 7.60
CA ARG A 65 9.82 -4.21 8.10
C ARG A 65 10.28 -2.84 7.60
N SER A 66 11.58 -2.58 7.55
CA SER A 66 12.13 -1.33 7.01
C SER A 66 11.81 -1.17 5.53
N GLN A 67 12.04 -2.22 4.73
CA GLN A 67 11.71 -2.22 3.30
C GLN A 67 10.21 -2.06 3.04
N GLY A 68 9.37 -2.69 3.88
CA GLY A 68 7.92 -2.53 3.80
C GLY A 68 7.48 -1.10 4.08
N ARG A 69 8.08 -0.45 5.09
CA ARG A 69 7.82 0.97 5.40
C ARG A 69 8.28 1.89 4.27
N GLU A 70 9.50 1.70 3.77
CA GLU A 70 10.02 2.50 2.66
C GLU A 70 9.11 2.44 1.43
N LYS A 71 8.71 1.22 1.02
CA LYS A 71 7.76 1.05 -0.09
C LYS A 71 6.40 1.69 0.18
N ALA A 72 5.90 1.56 1.41
CA ALA A 72 4.63 2.18 1.80
C ALA A 72 4.70 3.71 1.74
N GLU A 73 5.79 4.32 2.20
CA GLU A 73 6.00 5.77 2.13
C GLU A 73 6.08 6.26 0.67
N ILE A 74 6.80 5.54 -0.20
CA ILE A 74 6.86 5.86 -1.63
C ILE A 74 5.46 5.82 -2.26
N ILE A 75 4.68 4.76 -1.98
CA ILE A 75 3.32 4.61 -2.52
C ILE A 75 2.41 5.73 -2.02
N ARG A 76 2.49 6.09 -0.72
CA ARG A 76 1.70 7.18 -0.15
C ARG A 76 2.05 8.52 -0.79
N ALA A 77 3.33 8.86 -0.87
CA ALA A 77 3.78 10.09 -1.47
C ALA A 77 3.36 10.21 -2.94
N GLN A 78 3.43 9.11 -3.69
CA GLN A 78 2.97 9.07 -5.08
C GLN A 78 1.45 9.27 -5.19
N ALA A 79 0.67 8.63 -4.31
CA ALA A 79 -0.78 8.80 -4.28
C ALA A 79 -1.18 10.24 -3.90
N GLU A 80 -0.51 10.84 -2.92
CA GLU A 80 -0.74 12.23 -2.52
C GLU A 80 -0.43 13.20 -3.67
N LEU A 81 0.68 12.98 -4.39
CA LEU A 81 1.04 13.77 -5.56
C LEU A 81 -0.01 13.63 -6.68
N GLU A 82 -0.50 12.42 -6.94
CA GLU A 82 -1.51 12.17 -7.96
C GLU A 82 -2.82 12.87 -7.61
N VAL A 83 -3.28 12.76 -6.36
CA VAL A 83 -4.48 13.47 -5.88
C VAL A 83 -4.31 14.98 -6.03
N ALA A 84 -3.18 15.54 -5.60
CA ALA A 84 -2.91 16.97 -5.72
C ALA A 84 -2.91 17.43 -7.19
N THR A 85 -2.35 16.63 -8.09
CA THR A 85 -2.31 16.92 -9.53
C THR A 85 -3.71 16.90 -10.14
N ILE A 86 -4.52 15.89 -9.82
CA ILE A 86 -5.90 15.77 -10.32
C ILE A 86 -6.74 16.95 -9.84
N LEU A 87 -6.66 17.30 -8.57
CA LEU A 87 -7.38 18.45 -8.01
C LEU A 87 -6.93 19.76 -8.67
N ALA A 88 -5.62 19.95 -8.86
CA ALA A 88 -5.10 21.15 -9.51
C ALA A 88 -5.56 21.27 -10.96
N GLU A 89 -5.58 20.18 -11.72
CA GLU A 89 -6.04 20.18 -13.12
C GLU A 89 -7.56 20.37 -13.20
N ALA A 90 -8.32 19.77 -12.29
CA ALA A 90 -9.77 19.98 -12.18
C ALA A 90 -10.09 21.45 -11.89
N ASP A 91 -9.40 22.06 -10.92
CA ASP A 91 -9.58 23.47 -10.56
C ASP A 91 -9.18 24.42 -11.70
N LYS A 92 -8.07 24.13 -12.36
CA LYS A 92 -7.63 24.87 -13.55
C LYS A 92 -8.69 24.80 -14.64
N THR A 93 -9.17 23.61 -14.95
CA THR A 93 -10.21 23.40 -15.98
C THR A 93 -11.50 24.14 -15.61
N ALA A 94 -11.95 24.03 -14.36
CA ALA A 94 -13.13 24.74 -13.88
C ALA A 94 -13.00 26.27 -14.00
N ARG A 95 -11.81 26.83 -13.68
CA ARG A 95 -11.55 28.27 -13.84
C ARG A 95 -11.53 28.70 -15.30
N VAL A 96 -10.92 27.92 -16.18
CA VAL A 96 -10.88 28.20 -17.63
C VAL A 96 -12.30 28.18 -18.19
N THR A 97 -13.07 27.11 -17.96
CA THR A 97 -14.44 26.99 -18.45
C THR A 97 -15.34 28.11 -17.92
N ARG A 98 -15.20 28.49 -16.63
CA ARG A 98 -15.96 29.62 -16.08
C ARG A 98 -15.55 30.95 -16.73
N GLY A 99 -14.25 31.18 -16.93
CA GLY A 99 -13.75 32.38 -17.58
C GLY A 99 -14.22 32.50 -19.04
N GLU A 100 -14.24 31.40 -19.78
CA GLU A 100 -14.79 31.34 -21.14
C GLU A 100 -16.30 31.61 -21.16
N ALA A 101 -17.05 31.02 -20.23
CA ALA A 101 -18.49 31.26 -20.09
C ALA A 101 -18.80 32.72 -19.75
N ASP A 102 -18.04 33.32 -18.83
CA ASP A 102 -18.20 34.72 -18.44
C ASP A 102 -17.85 35.66 -19.60
N ALA A 103 -16.81 35.35 -20.38
CA ALA A 103 -16.43 36.11 -21.56
C ALA A 103 -17.50 36.05 -22.66
N GLU A 104 -18.06 34.86 -22.94
CA GLU A 104 -19.13 34.70 -23.92
C GLU A 104 -20.42 35.39 -23.45
N ALA A 105 -20.77 35.27 -22.17
CA ALA A 105 -21.91 36.00 -21.59
C ALA A 105 -21.72 37.52 -21.74
N ALA A 106 -20.56 38.05 -21.38
CA ALA A 106 -20.24 39.48 -21.53
C ALA A 106 -20.35 39.93 -22.99
N LYS A 107 -19.88 39.11 -23.94
CA LYS A 107 -19.98 39.38 -25.39
C LYS A 107 -21.43 39.41 -25.87
N ILE A 108 -22.26 38.45 -25.44
CA ILE A 108 -23.70 38.44 -25.75
C ILE A 108 -24.39 39.69 -25.18
N TYR A 109 -24.08 40.05 -23.92
CA TYR A 109 -24.63 41.25 -23.31
C TYR A 109 -24.21 42.54 -24.04
N ALA A 110 -22.94 42.66 -24.42
CA ALA A 110 -22.44 43.81 -25.17
C ALA A 110 -23.12 43.90 -26.56
N ASN A 111 -23.27 42.77 -27.25
CA ASN A 111 -23.97 42.71 -28.53
C ASN A 111 -25.45 43.08 -28.41
N ALA A 112 -26.11 42.66 -27.33
CA ALA A 112 -27.50 43.03 -27.05
C ALA A 112 -27.64 44.53 -26.72
N TYR A 113 -26.73 45.07 -25.91
CA TYR A 113 -26.69 46.50 -25.58
C TYR A 113 -26.49 47.37 -26.82
N ASN A 114 -25.58 46.98 -27.72
CA ASN A 114 -25.33 47.72 -28.97
C ASN A 114 -26.52 47.76 -29.93
N LYS A 115 -27.51 46.86 -29.78
CA LYS A 115 -28.72 46.88 -30.63
C LYS A 115 -29.72 47.95 -30.20
N ASP A 116 -29.93 48.12 -28.88
CA ASP A 116 -30.80 49.15 -28.30
C ASP A 116 -30.44 49.37 -26.82
N PRO A 117 -29.67 50.43 -26.50
CA PRO A 117 -29.24 50.73 -25.14
C PRO A 117 -30.37 51.05 -24.15
N GLU A 118 -31.42 51.74 -24.61
CA GLU A 118 -32.54 52.17 -23.76
C GLU A 118 -33.42 50.98 -23.39
N PHE A 119 -33.78 50.16 -24.37
CA PHE A 119 -34.59 48.96 -24.13
C PHE A 119 -33.86 47.95 -23.24
N PHE A 120 -32.56 47.75 -23.44
CA PHE A 120 -31.76 46.85 -22.59
C PHE A 120 -31.70 47.32 -21.13
N SER A 121 -31.51 48.61 -20.90
CA SER A 121 -31.45 49.19 -19.54
C SER A 121 -32.78 49.03 -18.81
N PHE A 122 -33.90 49.25 -19.51
CA PHE A 122 -35.23 49.00 -18.99
C PHE A 122 -35.45 47.52 -18.62
N LEU A 123 -35.16 46.59 -19.54
CA LEU A 123 -35.31 45.15 -19.28
C LEU A 123 -34.44 44.67 -18.09
N ARG A 124 -33.23 45.22 -17.96
CA ARG A 124 -32.32 44.90 -16.84
C ARG A 124 -32.84 45.41 -15.50
N SER A 125 -33.44 46.60 -15.45
CA SER A 125 -34.10 47.10 -14.23
C SER A 125 -35.29 46.21 -13.83
N LEU A 126 -36.11 45.75 -14.78
CA LEU A 126 -37.23 44.85 -14.51
C LEU A 126 -36.78 43.51 -13.93
N ARG A 127 -35.73 42.91 -14.50
CA ARG A 127 -35.15 41.66 -13.96
C ARG A 127 -34.52 41.83 -12.59
N ALA A 128 -33.89 42.99 -12.32
CA ALA A 128 -33.33 43.30 -11.01
C ALA A 128 -34.45 43.43 -9.96
N TYR A 129 -35.55 44.12 -10.31
CA TYR A 129 -36.75 44.18 -9.47
C TYR A 129 -37.33 42.79 -9.21
N GLU A 130 -37.57 41.98 -10.25
CA GLU A 130 -38.08 40.61 -10.12
C GLU A 130 -37.22 39.77 -9.16
N LYS A 131 -35.90 39.83 -9.30
CA LYS A 131 -34.97 39.11 -8.44
C LYS A 131 -34.99 39.63 -7.00
N SER A 132 -35.11 40.94 -6.81
CA SER A 132 -35.23 41.58 -5.50
C SER A 132 -36.56 41.36 -4.80
N PHE A 133 -37.60 40.92 -5.52
CA PHE A 133 -38.91 40.56 -4.95
C PHE A 133 -39.12 39.05 -4.80
N SER A 134 -38.10 38.24 -5.10
CA SER A 134 -38.16 36.77 -5.01
C SER A 134 -38.00 36.24 -3.57
N SER A 135 -37.58 37.08 -2.62
CA SER A 135 -37.50 36.76 -1.19
C SER A 135 -38.70 37.36 -0.45
N LYS A 136 -39.30 36.61 0.49
CA LYS A 136 -40.53 37.02 1.20
C LYS A 136 -40.34 38.18 2.21
N ASN A 137 -39.13 38.76 2.33
CA ASN A 137 -38.78 39.72 3.38
C ASN A 137 -38.36 41.11 2.86
N ASP A 138 -38.59 41.44 1.59
CA ASP A 138 -38.11 42.70 1.01
C ASP A 138 -39.14 43.85 1.20
N ILE A 139 -38.70 44.93 1.86
CA ILE A 139 -39.52 46.14 2.16
C ILE A 139 -39.27 47.19 1.07
N LEU A 140 -40.33 47.62 0.39
CA LEU A 140 -40.31 48.73 -0.58
C LEU A 140 -40.69 50.03 0.14
N VAL A 141 -39.75 50.97 0.26
CA VAL A 141 -40.03 52.33 0.73
C VAL A 141 -40.35 53.19 -0.49
N LEU A 142 -41.59 53.65 -0.58
CA LEU A 142 -42.06 54.66 -1.53
C LEU A 142 -42.19 55.98 -0.78
N ASP A 143 -41.55 57.02 -1.29
CA ASP A 143 -41.82 58.43 -0.94
C ASP A 143 -42.72 59.04 -2.01
#